data_AF-A0A3L7Q7F8-F1
#
_entry.id   AF-A0A3L7Q7F8-F1
#
_cell.length_a   1.000
_cell.length_b   1.000
_cell.length_c   1.000
_cell.angle_alpha   90.00
_cell.angle_beta   90.00
_cell.angle_gamma   90.00
#
_symmetry.space_group_name_H-M   'P 1'
#
loop_
_entity.id
_entity.type
_entity.pdbx_description
1 polymer ?
#
loop_
_entity_poly.entity_id
_entity_poly.type
_entity_poly.pdbx_seq_one_letter_code
_entity_poly.pdbx_strand_id
1 'polypeptide(L)'
;MSTPFVIKLGGALMDSPSALDVVCRHIAAMHAARPGCVVVVHGGGKAVDRQLAALGMPTERRDGIRITPPEQVLQISGVLSGQVNAQLVACMIAAGARACGLRLTDAGLAACARATHLG
;
A
#
# COMPACT_ATOMS: atom_id res chain seq x y z
N MET A 1 -19.81 3.33 -17.89
CA MET A 1 -18.63 2.84 -17.14
C MET A 1 -19.12 2.20 -15.85
N SER A 2 -18.59 1.04 -15.47
CA SER A 2 -18.95 0.36 -14.22
C SER A 2 -18.29 1.07 -13.04
N THR A 3 -19.01 1.28 -11.93
CA THR A 3 -18.45 1.85 -10.70
C THR A 3 -17.31 0.97 -10.16
N PRO A 4 -16.11 1.52 -9.87
CA PRO A 4 -15.03 0.73 -9.31
C PRO A 4 -15.31 0.34 -7.86
N PHE A 5 -14.90 -0.87 -7.49
CA PHE A 5 -14.88 -1.39 -6.14
C PHE A 5 -13.49 -1.14 -5.54
N VAL A 6 -13.42 -0.24 -4.57
CA VAL A 6 -12.16 0.17 -3.93
C VAL A 6 -11.97 -0.63 -2.64
N ILE A 7 -10.89 -1.39 -2.58
CA ILE A 7 -10.56 -2.27 -1.44
C ILE A 7 -9.38 -1.68 -0.68
N LYS A 8 -9.59 -1.30 0.58
CA LYS A 8 -8.50 -0.94 1.48
C LYS A 8 -7.91 -2.20 2.13
N LEU A 9 -6.69 -2.56 1.75
CA LEU A 9 -5.95 -3.62 2.43
C LEU A 9 -5.11 -3.04 3.57
N GLY A 10 -5.30 -3.60 4.77
CA GLY A 10 -4.50 -3.26 5.94
C GLY A 10 -3.08 -3.81 5.82
N GLY A 11 -2.08 -3.04 6.25
CA GLY A 11 -0.67 -3.46 6.16
C GLY A 11 -0.34 -4.72 6.96
N ALA A 12 -1.11 -5.05 7.99
CA ALA A 12 -0.94 -6.27 8.78
C ALA A 12 -1.13 -7.56 7.96
N LEU A 13 -1.94 -7.52 6.89
CA LEU A 13 -2.13 -8.66 6.00
C LEU A 13 -0.83 -9.07 5.31
N MET A 14 0.08 -8.12 5.08
CA MET A 14 1.36 -8.38 4.39
C MET A 14 2.28 -9.29 5.19
N ASP A 15 2.08 -9.36 6.51
CA ASP A 15 2.85 -10.22 7.42
C ASP A 15 2.26 -11.65 7.51
N SER A 16 1.17 -11.95 6.79
CA SER A 16 0.54 -13.28 6.76
C SER A 16 0.44 -13.80 5.32
N PRO A 17 1.43 -14.58 4.84
CA PRO A 17 1.46 -15.06 3.46
C PRO A 17 0.23 -15.86 3.05
N SER A 18 -0.28 -16.73 3.93
CA SER A 18 -1.46 -17.55 3.65
C SER A 18 -2.73 -16.71 3.54
N ALA A 19 -2.93 -15.73 4.43
CA ALA A 19 -4.07 -14.82 4.36
C ALA A 19 -3.99 -13.90 3.13
N LEU A 20 -2.78 -13.42 2.81
CA LEU A 20 -2.55 -12.58 1.63
C LEU A 20 -2.89 -13.35 0.34
N ASP A 21 -2.40 -14.57 0.19
CA ASP A 21 -2.71 -15.45 -0.94
C ASP A 21 -4.23 -15.67 -1.11
N VAL A 22 -4.93 -15.99 -0.03
CA VAL A 22 -6.40 -16.14 -0.03
C VAL A 22 -7.09 -14.85 -0.50
N VAL A 23 -6.68 -13.69 0.01
CA VAL A 23 -7.26 -12.40 -0.36
C VAL A 23 -6.98 -12.05 -1.82
N CYS A 24 -5.75 -12.27 -2.30
CA CYS A 24 -5.38 -12.03 -3.70
C CYS A 24 -6.22 -12.90 -4.65
N ARG A 25 -6.42 -14.19 -4.33
CA ARG A 25 -7.28 -15.08 -5.14
C ARG A 25 -8.72 -14.58 -5.22
N HIS A 26 -9.31 -14.11 -4.12
CA HIS A 26 -10.65 -13.55 -4.15
C HIS A 26 -10.74 -12.27 -4.98
N ILE A 27 -9.76 -11.37 -4.84
CA ILE A 27 -9.71 -10.13 -5.61
C ILE A 27 -9.53 -10.41 -7.11
N ALA A 28 -8.67 -11.38 -7.46
CA ALA A 28 -8.49 -11.84 -8.83
C ALA A 28 -9.79 -12.43 -9.41
N ALA A 29 -10.51 -13.25 -8.65
CA ALA A 29 -11.80 -13.79 -9.06
C ALA A 29 -12.85 -12.68 -9.26
N MET A 30 -12.91 -11.68 -8.38
CA MET A 30 -13.78 -10.51 -8.54
C MET A 30 -13.45 -9.73 -9.82
N HIS A 31 -12.16 -9.51 -10.09
CA HIS A 31 -11.71 -8.85 -11.31
C HIS A 31 -12.04 -9.68 -12.56
N ALA A 32 -11.88 -11.01 -12.51
CA ALA A 32 -12.22 -11.89 -13.63
C ALA A 32 -13.72 -11.86 -13.96
N ALA A 33 -14.57 -11.83 -12.93
CA ALA A 33 -16.02 -11.71 -13.10
C ALA A 33 -16.42 -10.34 -13.67
N ARG A 34 -15.65 -9.28 -13.35
CA ARG A 34 -15.91 -7.90 -13.79
C ARG A 34 -14.60 -7.17 -14.11
N PRO A 35 -14.05 -7.36 -15.32
CA PRO A 35 -12.76 -6.78 -15.68
C PRO A 35 -12.72 -5.26 -15.52
N GLY A 36 -11.64 -4.78 -14.91
CA GLY A 36 -11.40 -3.34 -14.70
C GLY A 36 -12.21 -2.69 -13.57
N CYS A 37 -12.99 -3.45 -12.79
CA CYS A 37 -13.83 -2.89 -11.74
C CYS A 37 -13.18 -2.85 -10.35
N VAL A 38 -11.92 -3.26 -10.17
CA VAL A 38 -11.30 -3.36 -8.84
C VAL A 38 -10.08 -2.45 -8.73
N VAL A 39 -10.04 -1.67 -7.64
CA VAL A 39 -8.89 -0.85 -7.25
C VAL A 39 -8.50 -1.25 -5.83
N VAL A 40 -7.21 -1.53 -5.60
CA VAL A 40 -6.72 -1.89 -4.27
C VAL A 40 -5.82 -0.79 -3.72
N VAL A 41 -6.12 -0.33 -2.49
CA VAL A 41 -5.35 0.67 -1.76
C VAL A 41 -4.72 0.02 -0.55
N HIS A 42 -3.40 -0.10 -0.50
CA HIS A 42 -2.70 -0.74 0.61
C HIS A 42 -2.07 0.28 1.56
N GLY A 43 -1.81 -0.15 2.79
CA GLY A 43 -0.91 0.54 3.70
C GLY A 43 0.41 -0.21 3.80
N GLY A 44 1.20 0.08 4.82
CA GLY A 44 2.44 -0.67 5.09
C GLY A 44 3.11 -0.27 6.39
N GLY A 45 2.33 0.23 7.36
CA GLY A 45 2.86 0.87 8.57
C GLY A 45 3.89 0.02 9.32
N LYS A 46 3.63 -1.28 9.51
CA LYS A 46 4.56 -2.21 10.15
C LYS A 46 5.85 -2.42 9.35
N ALA A 47 5.77 -2.52 8.03
CA ALA A 47 6.96 -2.65 7.17
C ALA A 47 7.82 -1.38 7.25
N VAL A 48 7.19 -0.21 7.27
CA VAL A 48 7.85 1.08 7.48
C VAL A 48 8.51 1.14 8.86
N ASP A 49 7.79 0.75 9.91
CA ASP A 49 8.32 0.74 11.29
C ASP A 49 9.57 -0.14 11.39
N ARG A 50 9.55 -1.33 10.77
CA ARG A 50 10.73 -2.22 10.71
C ARG A 50 11.91 -1.59 9.97
N GLN A 51 11.67 -0.96 8.82
CA GLN A 51 12.73 -0.33 8.04
C GLN A 51 13.37 0.84 8.79
N LEU A 52 12.56 1.72 9.38
CA LEU A 52 13.08 2.88 10.12
C LEU A 52 13.86 2.41 11.36
N ALA A 53 13.36 1.41 12.09
CA ALA A 53 14.08 0.83 13.21
C ALA A 53 15.43 0.23 12.81
N ALA A 54 15.49 -0.49 11.68
CA ALA A 54 16.73 -1.06 11.16
C ALA A 54 17.77 0.01 10.77
N LEU A 55 17.32 1.21 10.41
CA LEU A 55 18.17 2.36 10.10
C LEU A 55 18.46 3.24 11.32
N GLY A 56 18.00 2.87 12.51
CA GLY A 56 18.13 3.69 13.72
C GLY A 56 17.33 5.00 13.69
N MET A 57 16.32 5.09 12.81
CA MET A 57 15.45 6.27 12.68
C MET A 57 14.23 6.14 13.61
N PRO A 58 14.00 7.08 14.54
CA PRO A 58 12.89 7.00 15.47
C PRO A 58 11.54 7.18 14.76
N THR A 59 10.53 6.49 15.26
CA THR A 59 9.13 6.67 14.83
C THR A 59 8.36 7.38 15.92
N GLU A 60 7.76 8.52 15.58
CA GLU A 60 6.80 9.23 16.42
C GLU A 60 5.40 9.18 15.79
N ARG A 61 4.37 9.09 16.64
CA ARG A 61 2.98 9.20 16.23
C ARG A 61 2.25 10.21 17.10
N ARG A 62 1.40 11.02 16.47
CA ARG A 62 0.49 11.98 17.11
C ARG A 62 -0.91 11.71 16.55
N ASP A 63 -1.87 11.45 17.45
CA ASP A 63 -3.25 11.09 17.07
C ASP A 63 -3.34 9.94 16.06
N GLY A 64 -2.45 8.95 16.20
CA GLY A 64 -2.37 7.78 15.31
C GLY A 64 -1.67 8.03 13.96
N ILE A 65 -1.34 9.28 13.63
CA ILE A 65 -0.64 9.67 12.40
C ILE A 65 0.87 9.71 12.65
N ARG A 66 1.67 9.19 11.71
CA ARG A 66 3.13 9.23 11.79
C ARG A 66 3.63 10.65 11.54
N ILE A 67 4.42 11.17 12.47
CA ILE A 67 5.22 12.37 12.22
C ILE A 67 6.40 11.95 11.34
N THR A 68 6.50 12.57 10.16
CA THR A 68 7.43 12.16 9.10
C THR A 68 8.43 13.28 8.81
N PRO A 69 9.61 13.26 9.45
CA PRO A 69 10.70 14.15 9.11
C PRO A 69 11.15 14.00 7.64
N PRO A 70 11.69 15.06 7.00
CA PRO A 70 12.12 15.03 5.61
C PRO A 70 13.07 13.87 5.26
N GLU A 71 14.00 13.54 6.14
CA GLU A 71 14.98 12.47 5.97
C GLU A 71 14.35 11.06 5.91
N GLN A 72 13.16 10.88 6.47
CA GLN A 72 12.45 9.60 6.47
C GLN A 72 11.58 9.40 5.21
N VAL A 73 11.24 10.48 4.49
CA VAL A 73 10.27 10.45 3.38
C VAL A 73 10.67 9.45 2.29
N LEU A 74 11.94 9.46 1.88
CA LEU A 74 12.43 8.55 0.84
C LEU A 74 12.42 7.10 1.31
N GLN A 75 12.77 6.83 2.56
CA GLN A 75 12.76 5.48 3.14
C GLN A 75 11.34 4.93 3.22
N ILE A 76 10.40 5.74 3.72
CA ILE A 76 8.99 5.39 3.83
C ILE A 76 8.41 5.13 2.44
N SER A 77 8.67 6.03 1.49
CA SER A 77 8.19 5.89 0.12
C SER A 77 8.73 4.63 -0.53
N GLY A 78 10.04 4.35 -0.39
CA GLY A 78 10.69 3.15 -0.91
C GLY A 78 10.09 1.85 -0.36
N VAL A 79 9.79 1.79 0.94
CA VAL A 79 9.12 0.61 1.52
C VAL A 79 7.70 0.44 0.94
N LEU A 80 6.93 1.51 0.88
CA LEU A 80 5.54 1.43 0.42
C LEU A 80 5.47 1.07 -1.07
N SER A 81 6.21 1.76 -1.93
CA SER A 81 6.15 1.53 -3.39
C SER A 81 7.05 0.39 -3.87
N GLY A 82 8.21 0.18 -3.24
CA GLY A 82 9.20 -0.80 -3.70
C GLY A 82 9.01 -2.18 -3.10
N GLN A 83 8.63 -2.26 -1.82
CA GLN A 83 8.45 -3.55 -1.14
C GLN A 83 6.99 -3.97 -1.11
N VAL A 84 6.14 -3.20 -0.42
CA VAL A 84 4.77 -3.62 -0.13
C VAL A 84 3.92 -3.66 -1.40
N ASN A 85 4.00 -2.61 -2.24
CA ASN A 85 3.27 -2.56 -3.49
C ASN A 85 3.70 -3.69 -4.44
N ALA A 86 5.02 -3.91 -4.61
CA ALA A 86 5.55 -4.97 -5.45
C ALA A 86 5.13 -6.36 -4.98
N GLN A 87 5.15 -6.62 -3.66
CA GLN A 87 4.69 -7.89 -3.09
C GLN A 87 3.20 -8.14 -3.41
N LEU A 88 2.35 -7.13 -3.25
CA LEU A 88 0.92 -7.25 -3.55
C LEU A 88 0.67 -7.47 -5.04
N VAL A 89 1.35 -6.74 -5.92
CA VAL A 89 1.26 -6.91 -7.38
C VAL A 89 1.69 -8.31 -7.77
N ALA A 90 2.81 -8.82 -7.24
CA ALA A 90 3.27 -10.18 -7.48
C ALA A 90 2.24 -11.23 -7.03
N CYS A 91 1.66 -11.06 -5.85
CA CYS A 91 0.60 -11.94 -5.35
C CYS A 91 -0.64 -11.96 -6.25
N MET A 92 -1.08 -10.79 -6.74
CA MET A 92 -2.21 -10.69 -7.66
C MET A 92 -1.93 -11.33 -9.01
N ILE A 93 -0.72 -11.14 -9.56
CA ILE A 93 -0.28 -11.79 -10.81
C ILE A 93 -0.23 -13.30 -10.64
N ALA A 94 0.32 -13.79 -9.52
CA ALA A 94 0.33 -15.22 -9.21
C ALA A 94 -1.09 -15.81 -9.08
N ALA A 95 -2.05 -15.00 -8.62
CA ALA A 95 -3.47 -15.35 -8.58
C ALA A 95 -4.20 -15.23 -9.94
N GLY A 96 -3.50 -14.87 -11.02
CA GLY A 96 -4.03 -14.80 -12.38
C GLY A 96 -4.60 -13.42 -12.79
N ALA A 97 -4.45 -12.38 -11.97
CA ALA A 97 -4.90 -11.03 -12.31
C ALA A 97 -3.84 -10.23 -13.08
N ARG A 98 -4.27 -9.40 -14.03
CA ARG A 98 -3.42 -8.41 -14.70
C ARG A 98 -3.27 -7.15 -13.83
N ALA A 99 -2.42 -7.23 -12.81
CA ALA A 99 -2.21 -6.15 -11.86
C ALA A 99 -1.09 -5.19 -12.27
N CYS A 100 -1.27 -3.91 -11.95
CA CYS A 100 -0.25 -2.85 -12.08
C CYS A 100 -0.18 -2.07 -10.76
N GLY A 101 1.04 -1.83 -10.29
CA GLY A 101 1.31 -1.05 -9.09
C GLY A 101 1.49 0.43 -9.43
N LEU A 102 0.78 1.31 -8.73
CA LEU A 102 0.86 2.76 -8.89
C LEU A 102 1.05 3.43 -7.52
N ARG A 103 1.73 4.56 -7.51
CA ARG A 103 1.80 5.51 -6.39
C ARG A 103 1.07 6.80 -6.76
N LEU A 104 0.69 7.59 -5.75
CA LEU A 104 -0.09 8.82 -5.95
C LEU A 104 0.61 9.87 -6.83
N THR A 105 1.94 9.82 -6.93
CA THR A 105 2.73 10.73 -7.79
C THR A 105 2.73 10.32 -9.26
N ASP A 106 2.30 9.09 -9.59
CA ASP A 106 2.27 8.64 -10.97
C ASP A 106 1.11 9.32 -11.69
N ALA A 107 1.36 9.82 -12.90
CA ALA A 107 0.37 10.47 -13.76
C ALA A 107 -0.45 11.61 -13.10
N GLY A 108 0.04 12.21 -12.01
CA GLY A 108 -0.70 13.25 -11.28
C GLY A 108 -2.00 12.74 -10.64
N LEU A 109 -2.07 11.45 -10.26
CA LEU A 109 -3.27 10.82 -9.69
C LEU A 109 -3.82 11.52 -8.45
N ALA A 110 -2.97 12.18 -7.66
CA ALA A 110 -3.41 12.99 -6.54
C ALA A 110 -2.51 14.20 -6.31
N ALA A 111 -3.12 15.29 -5.84
CA ALA A 111 -2.43 16.40 -5.20
C ALA A 111 -2.53 16.23 -3.67
N CYS A 112 -1.38 16.28 -3.00
CA CYS A 112 -1.31 16.18 -1.55
C CYS A 112 -0.79 17.49 -0.96
N ALA A 113 -1.39 17.94 0.14
CA ALA A 113 -0.87 19.03 0.94
C ALA A 113 -0.31 18.47 2.26
N ARG A 114 0.71 19.14 2.81
CA ARG A 114 1.24 18.79 4.13
C ARG A 114 0.16 19.01 5.19
N ALA A 115 -0.07 18.01 6.04
CA ALA A 115 -0.93 18.18 7.21
C ALA A 115 -0.25 19.16 8.19
N THR A 116 -0.90 20.27 8.49
CA THR A 116 -0.38 21.33 9.38
C THR A 116 -0.97 21.27 10.79
N HIS A 117 -2.07 20.54 10.99
CA HIS A 117 -2.80 20.49 12.26
C HIS A 117 -2.10 19.65 13.34
N LEU A 118 -1.06 18.89 12.98
CA LEU A 118 -0.35 18.05 13.92
C LEU A 118 0.79 18.80 14.61
N GLY A 119 1.30 19.92 14.09
CA GLY A 119 2.51 20.58 14.58
C GLY A 119 3.73 20.15 13.78
#